data_AF-A4S7T8-F1
#
_entry.id   AF-A4S7T8-F1
#
_cell.length_a   1.000
_cell.length_b   1.000
_cell.length_c   1.000
_cell.angle_alpha   90.00
_cell.angle_beta   90.00
_cell.angle_gamma   90.00
#
_symmetry.space_group_name_H-M   'P 1'
#
loop_
_entity.id
_entity.type
_entity.pdbx_description
1 polymer ?
#
loop_
_entity_poly.entity_id
_entity_poly.type
_entity_poly.pdbx_seq_one_letter_code
_entity_poly.pdbx_strand_id
1 'polypeptide(L)'
;MSSSPAPAVLTFQTFLEKMRQPSAGALVRDVKTFIASLDDDASTTTTTVDGEDDDDGDDDAILRVARRVQTFLRDTEATFERHPAWRGASMAELDASGEGLEKYVMTKAHAGVFARRREDRARDERLAKRVETLKKIIEPKHLDIGECSASWALAEVELGKMNQFKAPRDKLVCVLNTCRIINNTLTTRQGSDGGADDFLPVLIYVAMRANPGRLESNLKYIQRFRGESRLVSEAAYFFTNLVSAARFLGRCAANDFTNMDVEMFERVMNEDGVLASVDLDEDEEIAETPVEAASAENPPPSTPPPQISVEEMSAALSALEGGDTSTTPREIPKNAGGGVGDYATDDDNLHTPTSRAAAPYVPWRTTEDVEAEGATQLTALDVAGNLTLSSDYKFLYAKVEDLTVGDVARLLHDYKGLALQYESLSRG
;
A
#
# COMPACT_ATOMS: atom_id res chain seq x y z
N MET A 1 23.44 -30.57 15.56
CA MET A 1 22.68 -29.34 15.79
C MET A 1 22.39 -28.75 14.43
N SER A 2 21.20 -29.02 13.88
CA SER A 2 20.77 -28.49 12.59
C SER A 2 20.36 -27.05 12.82
N SER A 3 21.09 -26.09 12.26
CA SER A 3 20.70 -24.69 12.26
C SER A 3 19.39 -24.54 11.51
N SER A 4 18.33 -24.05 12.17
CA SER A 4 17.15 -23.55 11.46
C SER A 4 17.61 -22.47 10.48
N PRO A 5 17.22 -22.54 9.19
CA PRO A 5 17.44 -21.42 8.29
C PRO A 5 16.63 -20.21 8.78
N ALA A 6 17.21 -19.02 8.71
CA ALA A 6 16.51 -17.76 8.97
C ALA A 6 15.24 -17.66 8.07
N PRO A 7 14.16 -17.02 8.54
CA PRO A 7 12.96 -16.84 7.71
C PRO A 7 13.35 -16.14 6.41
N ALA A 8 12.99 -16.73 5.28
CA ALA A 8 13.30 -16.18 3.97
C ALA A 8 12.58 -14.84 3.79
N VAL A 9 13.32 -13.78 3.46
CA VAL A 9 12.72 -12.48 3.14
C VAL A 9 11.86 -12.66 1.89
N LEU A 10 10.56 -12.36 2.02
CA LEU A 10 9.61 -12.43 0.91
C LEU A 10 9.85 -11.24 -0.01
N THR A 11 10.41 -11.51 -1.19
CA THR A 11 10.79 -10.46 -2.14
C THR A 11 10.13 -10.68 -3.49
N PHE A 12 10.09 -9.62 -4.30
CA PHE A 12 9.75 -9.73 -5.71
C PHE A 12 10.62 -10.76 -6.45
N GLN A 13 11.87 -10.94 -6.03
CA GLN A 13 12.76 -11.94 -6.60
C GLN A 13 12.28 -13.37 -6.28
N THR A 14 11.76 -13.60 -5.08
CA THR A 14 11.13 -14.88 -4.69
C THR A 14 9.95 -15.22 -5.61
N PHE A 15 9.10 -14.24 -5.92
CA PHE A 15 8.01 -14.41 -6.89
C PHE A 15 8.55 -14.75 -8.29
N LEU A 16 9.56 -14.03 -8.77
CA LEU A 16 10.16 -14.28 -10.08
C LEU A 16 10.79 -15.68 -10.18
N GLU A 17 11.39 -16.18 -9.09
CA GLU A 17 11.93 -17.54 -9.04
C GLU A 17 10.84 -18.59 -9.18
N LYS A 18 9.69 -18.40 -8.51
CA LYS A 18 8.51 -19.26 -8.67
C LYS A 18 8.00 -19.25 -10.11
N MET A 19 7.89 -18.07 -10.72
CA MET A 19 7.47 -17.90 -12.12
C MET A 19 8.46 -18.46 -13.14
N ARG A 20 9.74 -18.62 -12.79
CA ARG A 20 10.75 -19.24 -13.67
C ARG A 20 10.71 -20.76 -13.67
N GLN A 21 10.02 -21.38 -12.72
CA GLN A 21 9.91 -22.83 -12.67
C GLN A 21 9.18 -23.36 -13.92
N PRO A 22 9.59 -24.51 -14.50
CA PRO A 22 8.91 -25.09 -15.65
C PRO A 22 7.42 -25.34 -15.42
N SER A 23 7.05 -25.67 -14.17
CA SER A 23 5.66 -25.87 -13.74
C SER A 23 4.79 -24.61 -13.88
N ALA A 24 5.38 -23.41 -13.85
CA ALA A 24 4.68 -22.13 -14.03
C ALA A 24 4.61 -21.67 -15.50
N GLY A 25 5.10 -22.47 -16.46
CA GLY A 25 5.20 -22.07 -17.86
C GLY A 25 3.86 -21.76 -18.54
N ALA A 26 2.75 -22.38 -18.12
CA ALA A 26 1.41 -22.02 -18.60
C ALA A 26 1.00 -20.64 -18.07
N LEU A 27 1.08 -20.45 -16.75
CA LEU A 27 0.77 -19.19 -16.08
C LEU A 27 1.57 -18.00 -16.64
N VAL A 28 2.87 -18.18 -16.89
CA VAL A 28 3.72 -17.13 -17.50
C VAL A 28 3.21 -16.74 -18.90
N ARG A 29 2.73 -17.70 -19.69
CA ARG A 29 2.15 -17.41 -21.01
C ARG A 29 0.84 -16.67 -20.86
N ASP A 30 0.00 -17.05 -19.91
CA ASP A 30 -1.28 -16.39 -19.65
C ASP A 30 -1.07 -14.93 -19.22
N VAL A 31 -0.14 -14.68 -18.29
CA VAL A 31 0.25 -13.32 -17.87
C VAL A 31 0.77 -12.49 -19.04
N LYS A 32 1.64 -13.05 -19.89
CA LYS A 32 2.16 -12.34 -21.07
C LYS A 32 1.07 -12.03 -22.09
N THR A 33 0.16 -12.99 -22.33
CA THR A 33 -0.96 -12.82 -23.25
C THR A 33 -1.92 -11.76 -22.74
N PHE A 34 -2.21 -11.76 -21.44
CA PHE A 34 -3.02 -10.72 -20.79
C PHE A 34 -2.38 -9.33 -20.97
N ILE A 35 -1.09 -9.17 -20.65
CA ILE A 35 -0.38 -7.89 -20.81
C ILE A 35 -0.45 -7.40 -22.26
N ALA A 36 -0.22 -8.28 -23.24
CA ALA A 36 -0.32 -7.91 -24.66
C ALA A 36 -1.73 -7.43 -25.03
N SER A 37 -2.77 -8.09 -24.50
CA SER A 37 -4.15 -7.67 -24.75
C SER A 37 -4.49 -6.29 -24.16
N LEU A 38 -3.82 -5.86 -23.08
CA LEU A 38 -4.03 -4.51 -22.52
C LEU A 38 -3.54 -3.41 -23.47
N ASP A 39 -2.47 -3.66 -24.23
CA ASP A 39 -1.94 -2.71 -25.20
C ASP A 39 -2.91 -2.55 -26.40
N ASP A 40 -3.59 -3.62 -26.80
CA ASP A 40 -4.60 -3.58 -27.88
C ASP A 40 -5.84 -2.77 -27.46
N ASP A 41 -6.35 -2.99 -26.25
CA ASP A 41 -7.48 -2.25 -25.69
C ASP A 41 -7.13 -0.78 -25.43
N ALA A 42 -5.88 -0.53 -25.03
CA ALA A 42 -5.35 0.81 -25.01
C ALA A 42 -5.40 1.41 -26.43
N SER A 43 -4.87 0.77 -27.46
CA SER A 43 -4.82 1.35 -28.82
C SER A 43 -6.19 1.64 -29.47
N THR A 44 -7.23 0.86 -29.12
CA THR A 44 -8.56 0.96 -29.74
C THR A 44 -9.31 2.25 -29.39
N THR A 45 -8.95 2.89 -28.26
CA THR A 45 -9.50 4.22 -27.83
C THR A 45 -9.22 5.36 -28.82
N THR A 46 -8.23 5.23 -29.70
CA THR A 46 -7.83 6.34 -30.60
C THR A 46 -8.63 6.44 -31.90
N THR A 47 -9.67 5.63 -32.12
CA THR A 47 -10.39 5.55 -33.41
C THR A 47 -11.91 5.77 -33.26
N THR A 48 -12.34 6.88 -32.66
CA THR A 48 -13.65 7.45 -32.99
C THR A 48 -13.47 8.38 -34.18
N VAL A 49 -13.90 7.85 -35.33
CA VAL A 49 -14.03 8.57 -36.59
C VAL A 49 -15.30 9.41 -36.49
N ASP A 50 -15.15 10.71 -36.72
CA ASP A 50 -16.20 11.70 -37.01
C ASP A 50 -17.14 12.12 -35.85
N GLY A 51 -16.75 13.19 -35.14
CA GLY A 51 -17.58 14.41 -35.14
C GLY A 51 -18.55 14.67 -33.99
N GLU A 52 -18.58 13.88 -32.93
CA GLU A 52 -19.34 14.19 -31.70
C GLU A 52 -18.39 14.06 -30.49
N ASP A 53 -18.18 15.17 -29.78
CA ASP A 53 -17.33 15.30 -28.59
C ASP A 53 -17.96 14.55 -27.39
N ASP A 54 -18.01 13.21 -27.45
CA ASP A 54 -18.39 12.36 -26.31
C ASP A 54 -17.15 12.10 -25.44
N ASP A 55 -16.83 13.06 -24.58
CA ASP A 55 -15.74 13.02 -23.57
C ASP A 55 -15.86 11.79 -22.62
N ASP A 56 -17.08 11.23 -22.48
CA ASP A 56 -17.40 10.07 -21.63
C ASP A 56 -16.82 8.74 -22.13
N GLY A 57 -16.45 8.62 -23.42
CA GLY A 57 -16.04 7.35 -24.03
C GLY A 57 -14.66 6.85 -23.58
N ASP A 58 -13.74 7.77 -23.30
CA ASP A 58 -12.36 7.47 -22.92
C ASP A 58 -12.20 7.15 -21.43
N ASP A 59 -13.02 7.77 -20.57
CA ASP A 59 -13.09 7.42 -19.15
C ASP A 59 -13.66 6.01 -18.94
N ASP A 60 -14.70 5.62 -19.66
CA ASP A 60 -15.17 4.22 -19.62
C ASP A 60 -14.08 3.25 -20.11
N ALA A 61 -13.26 3.63 -21.08
CA ALA A 61 -12.19 2.76 -21.57
C ALA A 61 -11.11 2.48 -20.52
N ILE A 62 -10.60 3.49 -19.81
CA ILE A 62 -9.60 3.26 -18.75
C ILE A 62 -10.20 2.50 -17.57
N LEU A 63 -11.47 2.73 -17.23
CA LEU A 63 -12.18 1.98 -16.19
C LEU A 63 -12.44 0.52 -16.60
N ARG A 64 -12.73 0.24 -17.88
CA ARG A 64 -12.78 -1.13 -18.41
C ARG A 64 -11.43 -1.84 -18.30
N VAL A 65 -10.33 -1.15 -18.63
CA VAL A 65 -8.98 -1.69 -18.45
C VAL A 65 -8.67 -1.97 -16.98
N ALA A 66 -8.99 -1.04 -16.08
CA ALA A 66 -8.82 -1.21 -14.64
C ALA A 66 -9.59 -2.43 -14.10
N ARG A 67 -10.89 -2.57 -14.43
CA ARG A 67 -11.71 -3.74 -14.03
C ARG A 67 -11.15 -5.07 -14.52
N ARG A 68 -10.60 -5.10 -15.74
CA ARG A 68 -9.94 -6.29 -16.30
C ARG A 68 -8.65 -6.63 -15.57
N VAL A 69 -7.83 -5.62 -15.24
CA VAL A 69 -6.63 -5.82 -14.42
C VAL A 69 -6.99 -6.36 -13.04
N GLN A 70 -7.96 -5.78 -12.35
CA GLN A 70 -8.40 -6.24 -11.01
C GLN A 70 -8.88 -7.69 -11.06
N THR A 71 -9.73 -8.02 -12.04
CA THR A 71 -10.21 -9.39 -12.26
C THR A 71 -9.07 -10.35 -12.52
N PHE A 72 -8.16 -10.00 -13.43
CA PHE A 72 -7.01 -10.83 -13.75
C PHE A 72 -6.11 -11.08 -12.55
N LEU A 73 -5.78 -10.04 -11.77
CA LEU A 73 -4.94 -10.16 -10.57
C LEU A 73 -5.59 -11.08 -9.53
N ARG A 74 -6.86 -10.84 -9.19
CA ARG A 74 -7.62 -11.65 -8.23
C ARG A 74 -7.70 -13.10 -8.65
N ASP A 75 -8.12 -13.36 -9.89
CA ASP A 75 -8.37 -14.71 -10.38
C ASP A 75 -7.05 -15.49 -10.49
N THR A 76 -5.98 -14.83 -10.93
CA THR A 76 -4.64 -15.43 -11.01
C THR A 76 -4.06 -15.71 -9.63
N GLU A 77 -4.18 -14.77 -8.69
CA GLU A 77 -3.71 -14.94 -7.32
C GLU A 77 -4.39 -16.13 -6.63
N ALA A 78 -5.70 -16.30 -6.84
CA ALA A 78 -6.45 -17.45 -6.33
C ALA A 78 -5.93 -18.81 -6.85
N THR A 79 -5.24 -18.82 -8.01
CA THR A 79 -4.62 -20.05 -8.52
C THR A 79 -3.34 -20.44 -7.78
N PHE A 80 -2.64 -19.50 -7.13
CA PHE A 80 -1.34 -19.76 -6.51
C PHE A 80 -1.40 -20.87 -5.47
N GLU A 81 -2.44 -20.89 -4.62
CA GLU A 81 -2.61 -21.88 -3.55
C GLU A 81 -2.54 -23.33 -4.08
N ARG A 82 -3.11 -23.57 -5.27
CA ARG A 82 -3.21 -24.90 -5.88
C ARG A 82 -2.10 -25.15 -6.90
N HIS A 83 -1.30 -24.13 -7.22
CA HIS A 83 -0.32 -24.19 -8.28
C HIS A 83 0.94 -24.96 -7.83
N PRO A 84 1.47 -25.91 -8.63
CA PRO A 84 2.63 -26.72 -8.24
C PRO A 84 3.87 -25.93 -7.83
N ALA A 85 4.11 -24.77 -8.44
CA ALA A 85 5.25 -23.91 -8.09
C ALA A 85 5.17 -23.33 -6.65
N TRP A 86 3.95 -23.16 -6.12
CA TRP A 86 3.67 -22.67 -4.77
C TRP A 86 3.30 -23.79 -3.79
N ARG A 87 3.58 -25.06 -4.14
CA ARG A 87 3.35 -26.18 -3.23
C ARG A 87 4.10 -25.98 -1.91
N GLY A 88 3.34 -25.96 -0.81
CA GLY A 88 3.88 -25.76 0.54
C GLY A 88 4.24 -24.30 0.87
N ALA A 89 3.84 -23.34 0.05
CA ALA A 89 3.99 -21.92 0.36
C ALA A 89 3.08 -21.55 1.54
N SER A 90 3.61 -20.71 2.43
CA SER A 90 2.84 -20.06 3.50
C SER A 90 1.85 -19.04 2.96
N MET A 91 0.88 -18.63 3.77
CA MET A 91 -0.09 -17.61 3.37
C MET A 91 0.59 -16.26 3.09
N ALA A 92 1.64 -15.91 3.85
CA ALA A 92 2.45 -14.73 3.60
C ALA A 92 3.21 -14.80 2.26
N GLU A 93 3.73 -15.97 1.88
CA GLU A 93 4.35 -16.17 0.57
C GLU A 93 3.36 -16.05 -0.59
N LEU A 94 2.12 -16.53 -0.40
CA LEU A 94 1.06 -16.39 -1.38
C LEU A 94 0.66 -14.93 -1.56
N ASP A 95 0.44 -14.19 -0.46
CA ASP A 95 0.13 -12.76 -0.51
C ASP A 95 1.26 -11.94 -1.15
N ALA A 96 2.51 -12.18 -0.74
CA ALA A 96 3.68 -11.54 -1.36
C ALA A 96 3.82 -11.88 -2.86
N SER A 97 3.35 -13.06 -3.28
CA SER A 97 3.31 -13.44 -4.70
C SER A 97 2.20 -12.73 -5.46
N GLY A 98 1.05 -12.45 -4.83
CA GLY A 98 0.02 -11.55 -5.34
C GLY A 98 0.56 -10.14 -5.60
N GLU A 99 1.29 -9.58 -4.63
CA GLU A 99 1.97 -8.29 -4.80
C GLU A 99 3.05 -8.34 -5.90
N GLY A 100 3.76 -9.46 -6.02
CA GLY A 100 4.72 -9.69 -7.10
C GLY A 100 4.07 -9.74 -8.47
N LEU A 101 2.88 -10.33 -8.58
CA LEU A 101 2.09 -10.36 -9.81
C LEU A 101 1.64 -8.95 -10.21
N GLU A 102 1.05 -8.18 -9.28
CA GLU A 102 0.67 -6.77 -9.51
C GLU A 102 1.89 -5.98 -10.02
N LYS A 103 3.03 -6.11 -9.33
CA LYS A 103 4.27 -5.43 -9.70
C LYS A 103 4.72 -5.80 -11.11
N TYR A 104 4.70 -7.07 -11.48
CA TYR A 104 5.11 -7.51 -12.81
C TYR A 104 4.18 -6.99 -13.92
N VAL A 105 2.87 -7.20 -13.76
CA VAL A 105 1.84 -6.79 -14.74
C VAL A 105 1.87 -5.27 -14.93
N MET A 106 1.79 -4.53 -13.83
CA MET A 106 1.68 -3.07 -13.88
C MET A 106 2.97 -2.41 -14.32
N THR A 107 4.15 -2.98 -14.04
CA THR A 107 5.42 -2.46 -14.58
C THR A 107 5.47 -2.52 -16.11
N LYS A 108 4.86 -3.55 -16.71
CA LYS A 108 4.80 -3.72 -18.17
C LYS A 108 3.69 -2.87 -18.79
N ALA A 109 2.51 -2.84 -18.18
CA ALA A 109 1.36 -2.08 -18.66
C ALA A 109 1.48 -0.56 -18.45
N HIS A 110 2.34 -0.09 -17.54
CA HIS A 110 2.43 1.32 -17.13
C HIS A 110 2.44 2.32 -18.29
N ALA A 111 3.19 2.06 -19.36
CA ALA A 111 3.28 2.98 -20.50
C ALA A 111 1.95 3.14 -21.26
N GLY A 112 1.09 2.12 -21.25
CA GLY A 112 -0.21 2.10 -21.91
C GLY A 112 -1.35 2.67 -21.06
N VAL A 113 -1.21 2.71 -19.72
CA VAL A 113 -2.31 3.08 -18.82
C VAL A 113 -2.06 4.33 -17.95
N PHE A 114 -0.80 4.73 -17.71
CA PHE A 114 -0.48 5.85 -16.84
C PHE A 114 -0.42 7.18 -17.60
N ALA A 115 -1.21 8.17 -17.18
CA ALA A 115 -1.24 9.54 -17.73
C ALA A 115 -1.25 9.56 -19.28
N ARG A 116 -2.05 8.67 -19.89
CA ARG A 116 -2.04 8.50 -21.34
C ARG A 116 -2.83 9.59 -22.05
N ARG A 117 -4.00 9.94 -21.51
CA ARG A 117 -4.90 10.95 -22.05
C ARG A 117 -4.28 12.34 -22.01
N ARG A 118 -4.65 13.18 -22.97
CA ARG A 118 -4.14 14.56 -23.02
C ARG A 118 -4.74 15.38 -21.87
N GLU A 119 -5.98 15.11 -21.50
CA GLU A 119 -6.69 15.76 -20.38
C GLU A 119 -5.96 15.47 -19.06
N ASP A 120 -5.61 14.21 -18.78
CA ASP A 120 -4.87 13.82 -17.57
C ASP A 120 -3.55 14.58 -17.46
N ARG A 121 -2.78 14.68 -18.56
CA ARG A 121 -1.53 15.44 -18.58
C ARG A 121 -1.75 16.94 -18.41
N ALA A 122 -2.79 17.48 -19.02
CA ALA A 122 -3.12 18.89 -18.91
C ALA A 122 -3.58 19.24 -17.48
N ARG A 123 -4.37 18.39 -16.82
CA ARG A 123 -4.75 18.58 -15.42
C ARG A 123 -3.55 18.48 -14.49
N ASP A 124 -2.67 17.49 -14.69
CA ASP A 124 -1.39 17.38 -13.96
C ASP A 124 -0.54 18.65 -14.09
N GLU A 125 -0.40 19.20 -15.30
CA GLU A 125 0.36 20.43 -15.56
C GLU A 125 -0.28 21.65 -14.88
N ARG A 126 -1.61 21.78 -14.94
CA ARG A 126 -2.35 22.85 -14.25
C ARG A 126 -2.17 22.76 -12.74
N LEU A 127 -2.32 21.56 -12.16
CA LEU A 127 -2.15 21.32 -10.74
C LEU A 127 -0.71 21.64 -10.31
N ALA A 128 0.29 21.13 -11.02
CA ALA A 128 1.69 21.36 -10.69
C ALA A 128 2.06 22.86 -10.72
N LYS A 129 1.56 23.59 -11.73
CA LYS A 129 1.78 25.04 -11.85
C LYS A 129 1.07 25.82 -10.73
N ARG A 130 -0.16 25.43 -10.39
CA ARG A 130 -0.92 26.03 -9.29
C ARG A 130 -0.21 25.82 -7.96
N VAL A 131 0.21 24.58 -7.66
CA VAL A 131 0.98 24.25 -6.45
C VAL A 131 2.28 25.04 -6.37
N GLU A 132 2.99 25.21 -7.48
CA GLU A 132 4.24 25.99 -7.51
C GLU A 132 4.01 27.47 -7.22
N THR A 133 2.84 28.01 -7.57
CA THR A 133 2.42 29.37 -7.22
C THR A 133 2.08 29.48 -5.74
N LEU A 134 1.30 28.53 -5.21
CA LEU A 134 0.96 28.45 -3.79
C LEU A 134 2.21 28.39 -2.89
N LYS A 135 3.25 27.65 -3.29
CA LYS A 135 4.53 27.60 -2.56
C LYS A 135 5.17 28.98 -2.32
N LYS A 136 4.90 29.98 -3.16
CA LYS A 136 5.48 31.32 -3.06
C LYS A 136 4.84 32.17 -1.95
N ILE A 137 3.60 31.84 -1.58
CA ILE A 137 2.77 32.67 -0.70
C ILE A 137 2.32 31.93 0.57
N ILE A 138 2.20 30.60 0.53
CA ILE A 138 1.73 29.79 1.66
C ILE A 138 2.90 29.37 2.56
N GLU A 139 2.96 29.97 3.74
CA GLU A 139 3.75 29.53 4.90
C GLU A 139 2.96 28.59 5.84
N PRO A 140 3.63 27.80 6.72
CA PRO A 140 2.98 26.85 7.64
C PRO A 140 1.84 27.44 8.48
N LYS A 141 1.99 28.67 8.98
CA LYS A 141 1.00 29.36 9.83
C LYS A 141 -0.36 29.57 9.14
N HIS A 142 -0.40 29.60 7.81
CA HIS A 142 -1.64 29.78 7.06
C HIS A 142 -2.46 28.49 6.98
N LEU A 143 -1.87 27.36 7.34
CA LEU A 143 -2.51 26.05 7.46
C LEU A 143 -2.65 25.64 8.94
N ASP A 144 -2.61 26.60 9.86
CA ASP A 144 -2.68 26.35 11.31
C ASP A 144 -1.60 25.40 11.85
N ILE A 145 -0.51 25.21 11.09
CA ILE A 145 0.65 24.47 11.56
C ILE A 145 1.37 25.39 12.55
N GLY A 146 1.38 25.01 13.83
CA GLY A 146 2.06 25.75 14.89
C GLY A 146 3.54 25.97 14.59
N GLU A 147 4.24 26.74 15.44
CA GLU A 147 5.69 27.00 15.33
C GLU A 147 6.50 25.71 15.52
N CYS A 148 6.50 24.86 14.50
CA CYS A 148 7.25 23.64 14.46
C CYS A 148 8.61 23.96 13.88
N SER A 149 9.66 23.92 14.70
CA SER A 149 11.06 23.97 14.23
C SER A 149 11.46 22.74 13.41
N ALA A 150 10.55 21.77 13.25
CA ALA A 150 10.77 20.56 12.48
C ALA A 150 10.81 20.86 10.98
N SER A 151 11.89 20.41 10.35
CA SER A 151 11.94 20.30 8.90
C SER A 151 11.11 19.10 8.44
N TRP A 152 10.23 19.32 7.46
CA TRP A 152 9.46 18.27 6.79
C TRP A 152 10.19 17.67 5.58
N ALA A 153 11.46 18.02 5.37
CA ALA A 153 12.23 17.64 4.18
C ALA A 153 12.27 16.12 3.92
N LEU A 154 12.31 15.29 4.97
CA LEU A 154 12.28 13.83 4.81
C LEU A 154 10.95 13.35 4.21
N ALA A 155 9.83 13.91 4.67
CA ALA A 155 8.50 13.58 4.16
C ALA A 155 8.33 14.08 2.71
N GLU A 156 8.86 15.26 2.41
CA GLU A 156 8.88 15.84 1.06
C GLU A 156 9.66 14.97 0.07
N VAL A 157 10.88 14.55 0.45
CA VAL A 157 11.73 13.67 -0.36
C VAL A 157 11.05 12.32 -0.58
N GLU A 158 10.44 11.74 0.45
CA GLU A 158 9.75 10.46 0.35
C GLU A 158 8.56 10.53 -0.61
N LEU A 159 7.74 11.57 -0.53
CA LEU A 159 6.60 11.74 -1.43
C LEU A 159 7.06 11.97 -2.87
N GLY A 160 8.15 12.71 -3.06
CA GLY A 160 8.77 12.95 -4.36
C GLY A 160 9.27 11.70 -5.09
N LYS A 161 9.50 10.58 -4.38
CA LYS A 161 9.94 9.31 -5.00
C LYS A 161 8.85 8.61 -5.80
N MET A 162 7.59 9.00 -5.67
CA MET A 162 6.44 8.31 -6.28
C MET A 162 6.60 8.04 -7.80
N ASN A 163 7.23 8.95 -8.55
CA ASN A 163 7.47 8.77 -9.99
C ASN A 163 8.66 7.85 -10.34
N GLN A 164 9.47 7.44 -9.37
CA GLN A 164 10.55 6.48 -9.56
C GLN A 164 10.00 5.04 -9.68
N PHE A 165 8.75 4.84 -9.26
CA PHE A 165 8.10 3.54 -9.25
C PHE A 165 6.98 3.44 -10.28
N LYS A 166 6.75 2.23 -10.79
CA LYS A 166 5.69 1.93 -11.76
C LYS A 166 4.54 1.10 -11.16
N ALA A 167 4.82 0.27 -10.17
CA ALA A 167 3.78 -0.55 -9.54
C ALA A 167 2.89 0.33 -8.62
N PRO A 168 1.55 0.16 -8.64
CA PRO A 168 0.63 0.87 -7.76
C PRO A 168 1.02 0.74 -6.28
N ARG A 169 1.36 -0.47 -5.82
CA ARG A 169 1.91 -0.71 -4.49
C ARG A 169 3.08 0.20 -4.14
N ASP A 170 4.11 0.23 -4.98
CA ASP A 170 5.36 0.92 -4.67
C ASP A 170 5.13 2.45 -4.62
N LYS A 171 4.20 2.96 -5.43
CA LYS A 171 3.73 4.36 -5.35
C LYS A 171 2.97 4.62 -4.05
N LEU A 172 2.07 3.73 -3.65
CA LEU A 172 1.33 3.81 -2.39
C LEU A 172 2.28 3.75 -1.18
N VAL A 173 3.32 2.91 -1.22
CA VAL A 173 4.34 2.83 -0.16
C VAL A 173 5.02 4.18 0.07
N CYS A 174 5.27 4.97 -0.97
CA CYS A 174 5.79 6.34 -0.81
C CYS A 174 4.82 7.20 0.02
N VAL A 175 3.51 7.11 -0.25
CA VAL A 175 2.47 7.82 0.51
C VAL A 175 2.48 7.38 1.98
N LEU A 176 2.48 6.07 2.24
CA LEU A 176 2.46 5.53 3.60
C LEU A 176 3.72 5.93 4.38
N ASN A 177 4.89 5.87 3.74
CA ASN A 177 6.15 6.28 4.37
C ASN A 177 6.16 7.78 4.67
N THR A 178 5.67 8.64 3.76
CA THR A 178 5.48 10.07 4.02
C THR A 178 4.60 10.30 5.24
N CYS A 179 3.46 9.61 5.33
CA CYS A 179 2.53 9.76 6.46
C CYS A 179 3.13 9.28 7.79
N ARG A 180 3.90 8.18 7.77
CA ARG A 180 4.64 7.71 8.96
C ARG A 180 5.69 8.71 9.41
N ILE A 181 6.45 9.31 8.47
CA ILE A 181 7.44 10.35 8.81
C ILE A 181 6.75 11.56 9.44
N ILE A 182 5.60 11.98 8.91
CA ILE A 182 4.80 13.07 9.47
C ILE A 182 4.36 12.72 10.90
N ASN A 183 3.69 11.59 11.10
CA ASN A 183 3.18 11.17 12.41
C ASN A 183 4.30 11.03 13.43
N ASN A 184 5.41 10.37 13.08
CA ASN A 184 6.55 10.23 13.98
C ASN A 184 7.16 11.58 14.37
N THR A 185 7.18 12.53 13.43
CA THR A 185 7.67 13.89 13.71
C THR A 185 6.73 14.66 14.62
N LEU A 186 5.41 14.52 14.43
CA LEU A 186 4.38 15.12 15.28
C LEU A 186 4.45 14.57 16.71
N THR A 187 4.47 13.24 16.88
CA THR A 187 4.51 12.60 18.20
C THR A 187 5.79 12.88 18.96
N THR A 188 6.95 12.86 18.30
CA THR A 188 8.25 13.06 18.97
C THR A 188 8.45 14.50 19.45
N ARG A 189 7.84 15.49 18.78
CA ARG A 189 8.19 16.91 18.99
C ARG A 189 7.08 17.77 19.59
N GLN A 190 5.81 17.36 19.50
CA GLN A 190 4.70 18.14 20.08
C GLN A 190 4.30 17.67 21.49
N GLY A 191 4.73 16.49 21.94
CA GLY A 191 4.49 16.00 23.30
C GLY A 191 3.02 15.72 23.67
N SER A 192 2.08 16.07 22.78
CA SER A 192 0.69 15.60 22.75
C SER A 192 0.58 14.40 21.83
N ASP A 193 -0.38 13.52 22.11
CA ASP A 193 -0.87 12.53 21.14
C ASP A 193 -1.49 13.33 19.97
N GLY A 194 -0.65 13.68 18.98
CA GLY A 194 -1.03 14.47 17.82
C GLY A 194 -2.26 13.86 17.16
N GLY A 195 -3.37 14.59 17.24
CA GLY A 195 -4.64 14.15 16.69
C GLY A 195 -4.64 14.23 15.16
N ALA A 196 -5.67 13.68 14.53
CA ALA A 196 -5.90 13.86 13.09
C ALA A 196 -5.96 15.35 12.68
N ASP A 197 -6.37 16.22 13.62
CA ASP A 197 -6.44 17.68 13.45
C ASP A 197 -5.06 18.32 13.17
N ASP A 198 -3.97 17.72 13.65
CA ASP A 198 -2.60 18.21 13.38
C ASP A 198 -1.98 17.57 12.12
N PHE A 199 -2.52 16.44 11.66
CA PHE A 199 -1.94 15.65 10.58
C PHE A 199 -2.24 16.22 9.19
N LEU A 200 -3.51 16.43 8.87
CA LEU A 200 -3.93 16.81 7.52
C LEU A 200 -3.32 18.15 7.06
N PRO A 201 -3.25 19.21 7.89
CA PRO A 201 -2.61 20.45 7.47
C PRO A 201 -1.13 20.27 7.14
N VAL A 202 -0.42 19.43 7.92
CA VAL A 202 0.98 19.07 7.63
C VAL A 202 1.09 18.26 6.35
N LEU A 203 0.18 17.32 6.08
CA LEU A 203 0.17 16.57 4.82
C LEU A 203 -0.06 17.48 3.61
N ILE A 204 -1.00 18.44 3.70
CA ILE A 204 -1.23 19.47 2.67
C ILE A 204 0.06 20.26 2.43
N TYR A 205 0.70 20.71 3.51
CA TYR A 205 1.96 21.44 3.41
C TYR A 205 3.06 20.60 2.76
N VAL A 206 3.27 19.35 3.18
CA VAL A 206 4.27 18.44 2.60
C VAL A 206 3.98 18.16 1.12
N ALA A 207 2.72 17.89 0.75
CA ALA A 207 2.32 17.68 -0.64
C ALA A 207 2.59 18.92 -1.50
N MET A 208 2.26 20.10 -0.97
CA MET A 208 2.55 21.39 -1.60
C MET A 208 4.06 21.57 -1.79
N ARG A 209 4.88 21.37 -0.75
CA ARG A 209 6.33 21.55 -0.79
C ARG A 209 7.02 20.56 -1.72
N ALA A 210 6.64 19.29 -1.66
CA ALA A 210 7.17 18.24 -2.53
C ALA A 210 6.79 18.44 -4.00
N ASN A 211 5.54 18.85 -4.27
CA ASN A 211 4.97 19.00 -5.61
C ASN A 211 5.36 17.84 -6.56
N PRO A 212 5.05 16.58 -6.20
CA PRO A 212 5.44 15.44 -7.01
C PRO A 212 4.83 15.57 -8.41
N GLY A 213 5.66 15.38 -9.44
CA GLY A 213 5.18 15.47 -10.82
C GLY A 213 4.00 14.53 -11.07
N ARG A 214 3.03 14.96 -11.88
CA ARG A 214 1.87 14.13 -12.23
C ARG A 214 1.08 13.60 -11.03
N LEU A 215 0.91 14.42 -9.98
CA LEU A 215 0.29 13.99 -8.72
C LEU A 215 -1.10 13.39 -8.95
N GLU A 216 -1.97 14.06 -9.72
CA GLU A 216 -3.32 13.58 -9.98
C GLU A 216 -3.30 12.23 -10.71
N SER A 217 -2.53 12.12 -11.78
CA SER A 217 -2.40 10.85 -12.52
C SER A 217 -1.88 9.73 -11.62
N ASN A 218 -0.98 10.02 -10.68
CA ASN A 218 -0.52 9.03 -9.70
C ASN A 218 -1.63 8.57 -8.77
N LEU A 219 -2.44 9.50 -8.25
CA LEU A 219 -3.55 9.16 -7.36
C LEU A 219 -4.59 8.32 -8.10
N LYS A 220 -5.06 8.77 -9.27
CA LYS A 220 -5.99 8.01 -10.12
C LYS A 220 -5.44 6.64 -10.49
N TYR A 221 -4.14 6.53 -10.77
CA TYR A 221 -3.49 5.25 -11.08
C TYR A 221 -3.47 4.29 -9.87
N ILE A 222 -3.16 4.77 -8.66
CA ILE A 222 -3.23 3.94 -7.45
C ILE A 222 -4.66 3.47 -7.21
N GLN A 223 -5.64 4.38 -7.27
CA GLN A 223 -7.05 4.09 -7.05
C GLN A 223 -7.59 3.03 -8.04
N ARG A 224 -7.19 3.11 -9.32
CA ARG A 224 -7.66 2.19 -10.37
C ARG A 224 -6.97 0.83 -10.35
N PHE A 225 -5.67 0.77 -10.03
CA PHE A 225 -4.85 -0.42 -10.29
C PHE A 225 -4.21 -1.07 -9.06
N ARG A 226 -4.28 -0.47 -7.87
CA ARG A 226 -3.90 -1.16 -6.63
C ARG A 226 -4.91 -2.27 -6.38
N GLY A 227 -4.46 -3.48 -6.03
CA GLY A 227 -5.38 -4.57 -5.69
C GLY A 227 -6.39 -4.15 -4.63
N GLU A 228 -7.69 -4.25 -4.96
CA GLU A 228 -8.79 -3.73 -4.14
C GLU A 228 -8.77 -4.24 -2.70
N SER A 229 -8.44 -5.53 -2.50
CA SER A 229 -8.31 -6.14 -1.18
C SER A 229 -7.16 -5.58 -0.32
N ARG A 230 -6.27 -4.78 -0.91
CA ARG A 230 -5.07 -4.22 -0.27
C ARG A 230 -5.10 -2.70 -0.14
N LEU A 231 -6.15 -2.03 -0.62
CA LEU A 231 -6.39 -0.60 -0.41
C LEU A 231 -7.51 -0.43 0.61
N VAL A 232 -7.27 -0.93 1.83
CA VAL A 232 -8.22 -0.95 2.95
C VAL A 232 -7.56 -0.43 4.23
N SER A 233 -8.35 -0.14 5.27
CA SER A 233 -7.87 0.27 6.60
C SER A 233 -6.90 1.47 6.54
N GLU A 234 -5.77 1.41 7.25
CA GLU A 234 -4.73 2.44 7.32
C GLU A 234 -4.27 2.92 5.93
N ALA A 235 -4.12 2.00 4.98
CA ALA A 235 -3.66 2.33 3.64
C ALA A 235 -4.68 3.18 2.87
N ALA A 236 -5.97 2.83 2.98
CA ALA A 236 -7.05 3.62 2.42
C ALA A 236 -7.16 4.99 3.10
N TYR A 237 -7.06 5.03 4.43
CA TYR A 237 -7.13 6.27 5.20
C TYR A 237 -6.07 7.29 4.75
N PHE A 238 -4.79 6.90 4.72
CA PHE A 238 -3.73 7.83 4.30
C PHE A 238 -3.79 8.18 2.83
N PHE A 239 -4.18 7.24 1.97
CA PHE A 239 -4.39 7.53 0.56
C PHE A 239 -5.50 8.56 0.36
N THR A 240 -6.66 8.39 1.00
CA THR A 240 -7.78 9.35 0.95
C THR A 240 -7.36 10.72 1.46
N ASN A 241 -6.58 10.81 2.54
CA ASN A 241 -6.05 12.09 3.02
C ASN A 241 -5.14 12.78 1.99
N LEU A 242 -4.29 12.04 1.28
CA LEU A 242 -3.48 12.62 0.20
C LEU A 242 -4.32 13.05 -0.99
N VAL A 243 -5.37 12.30 -1.34
CA VAL A 243 -6.33 12.71 -2.38
C VAL A 243 -7.04 14.00 -1.98
N SER A 244 -7.52 14.10 -0.74
CA SER A 244 -8.11 15.33 -0.19
C SER A 244 -7.12 16.50 -0.20
N ALA A 245 -5.86 16.25 0.12
CA ALA A 245 -4.82 17.28 0.06
C ALA A 245 -4.57 17.78 -1.38
N ALA A 246 -4.53 16.88 -2.37
CA ALA A 246 -4.40 17.26 -3.78
C ALA A 246 -5.62 18.06 -4.27
N ARG A 247 -6.84 17.64 -3.89
CA ARG A 247 -8.10 18.36 -4.14
C ARG A 247 -8.10 19.75 -3.54
N PHE A 248 -7.68 19.87 -2.28
CA PHE A 248 -7.52 21.16 -1.61
C PHE A 248 -6.57 22.07 -2.38
N LEU A 249 -5.36 21.59 -2.73
CA LEU A 249 -4.39 22.38 -3.49
C LEU A 249 -4.88 22.77 -4.90
N GLY A 250 -5.72 21.94 -5.51
CA GLY A 250 -6.37 22.23 -6.79
C GLY A 250 -7.42 23.34 -6.72
N ARG A 251 -8.03 23.58 -5.55
CA ARG A 251 -9.25 24.42 -5.44
C ARG A 251 -9.20 25.53 -4.40
N CYS A 252 -8.25 25.50 -3.48
CA CYS A 252 -8.20 26.42 -2.34
C CYS A 252 -8.15 27.89 -2.77
N ALA A 253 -8.94 28.73 -2.13
CA ALA A 253 -8.93 30.19 -2.25
C ALA A 253 -8.27 30.82 -1.03
N ALA A 254 -8.09 32.14 -1.05
CA ALA A 254 -7.50 32.88 0.06
C ALA A 254 -8.19 32.61 1.41
N ASN A 255 -9.52 32.47 1.41
CA ASN A 255 -10.31 32.28 2.63
C ASN A 255 -10.16 30.88 3.26
N ASP A 256 -9.57 29.92 2.53
CA ASP A 256 -9.27 28.59 3.06
C ASP A 256 -7.98 28.58 3.90
N PHE A 257 -7.28 29.72 3.97
CA PHE A 257 -6.03 29.90 4.68
C PHE A 257 -6.17 30.91 5.81
N THR A 258 -5.60 30.59 6.97
CA THR A 258 -5.63 31.46 8.14
C THR A 258 -4.83 32.74 7.91
N ASN A 259 -5.45 33.90 8.15
CA ASN A 259 -4.82 35.23 8.02
C ASN A 259 -4.21 35.52 6.64
N MET A 260 -4.76 34.96 5.57
CA MET A 260 -4.32 35.25 4.20
C MET A 260 -4.88 36.58 3.69
N ASP A 261 -4.02 37.37 3.04
CA ASP A 261 -4.45 38.57 2.32
C ASP A 261 -5.07 38.18 0.97
N VAL A 262 -6.38 38.39 0.84
CA VAL A 262 -7.17 38.02 -0.34
C VAL A 262 -6.67 38.74 -1.60
N GLU A 263 -6.39 40.04 -1.52
CA GLU A 263 -5.94 40.82 -2.69
C GLU A 263 -4.54 40.37 -3.13
N MET A 264 -3.66 40.09 -2.17
CA MET A 264 -2.32 39.56 -2.45
C MET A 264 -2.39 38.18 -3.12
N PHE A 265 -3.20 37.27 -2.55
CA PHE A 265 -3.39 35.91 -3.07
C PHE A 265 -3.94 35.94 -4.50
N GLU A 266 -5.04 36.66 -4.73
CA GLU A 266 -5.68 36.73 -6.05
C GLU A 266 -4.75 37.35 -7.09
N ARG A 267 -4.02 38.40 -6.73
CA ARG A 267 -3.04 39.04 -7.61
C ARG A 267 -1.95 38.05 -8.04
N VAL A 268 -1.31 37.34 -7.11
CA VAL A 268 -0.23 36.40 -7.42
C VAL A 268 -0.75 35.22 -8.25
N MET A 269 -1.91 34.66 -7.89
CA MET A 269 -2.52 33.55 -8.62
C MET A 269 -2.97 33.96 -10.03
N ASN A 270 -3.43 35.20 -10.21
CA ASN A 270 -3.82 35.73 -11.52
C ASN A 270 -2.61 36.06 -12.40
N GLU A 271 -1.53 36.63 -11.84
CA GLU A 271 -0.27 36.89 -12.54
C GLU A 271 0.33 35.60 -13.14
N ASP A 272 0.27 34.50 -12.40
CA ASP A 272 0.72 33.19 -12.87
C ASP A 272 -0.35 32.46 -13.71
N GLY A 273 -1.56 33.01 -13.85
CA GLY A 273 -2.66 32.44 -14.65
C GLY A 273 -3.19 31.11 -14.10
N VAL A 274 -3.20 30.96 -12.77
CA VAL A 274 -3.63 29.75 -12.05
C VAL A 274 -4.77 30.03 -11.07
N LEU A 275 -5.42 31.19 -11.14
CA LEU A 275 -6.52 31.57 -10.24
C LEU A 275 -7.69 30.58 -10.31
N ALA A 276 -8.04 30.15 -11.53
CA ALA A 276 -9.07 29.13 -11.74
C ALA A 276 -8.71 27.81 -11.04
N SER A 277 -9.72 27.17 -10.45
CA SER A 277 -9.58 25.85 -9.85
C SER A 277 -9.20 24.79 -10.89
N VAL A 278 -8.52 23.75 -10.42
CA VAL A 278 -8.33 22.53 -11.18
C VAL A 278 -9.38 21.53 -10.72
N ASP A 279 -10.27 21.14 -11.63
CA ASP A 279 -11.27 20.13 -11.35
C ASP A 279 -10.66 18.74 -11.39
N LEU A 280 -10.68 18.09 -10.22
CA LEU A 280 -10.13 16.76 -9.97
C LEU A 280 -11.24 15.72 -9.73
N ASP A 281 -12.51 16.12 -9.79
CA ASP A 281 -13.67 15.29 -9.44
C ASP A 281 -14.47 14.79 -10.66
N GLU A 282 -14.13 15.21 -11.88
CA GLU A 282 -14.94 14.93 -13.09
C GLU A 282 -15.00 13.44 -13.49
N ASP A 283 -14.14 12.57 -12.95
CA ASP A 283 -13.99 11.18 -13.40
C ASP A 283 -14.68 10.12 -12.46
N GLU A 284 -15.45 10.50 -11.44
CA GLU A 284 -15.98 9.54 -10.43
C GLU A 284 -17.41 9.02 -10.71
N GLU A 285 -17.54 8.08 -11.67
CA GLU A 285 -18.45 6.93 -11.54
C GLU A 285 -17.60 5.68 -11.24
N ILE A 286 -16.97 5.66 -10.06
CA ILE A 286 -16.38 4.42 -9.53
C ILE A 286 -17.18 4.12 -8.28
N ALA A 287 -17.96 3.02 -8.36
CA ALA A 287 -18.82 2.49 -7.32
C ALA A 287 -18.28 2.82 -5.93
N GLU A 288 -19.15 3.38 -5.08
CA GLU A 288 -18.95 3.56 -3.64
C GLU A 288 -18.16 2.37 -3.09
N THR A 289 -16.84 2.51 -3.07
CA THR A 289 -16.01 1.73 -2.17
C THR A 289 -16.48 2.18 -0.79
N PRO A 290 -16.57 1.31 0.22
CA PRO A 290 -17.10 1.66 1.54
C PRO A 290 -16.15 2.59 2.32
N VAL A 291 -15.67 3.66 1.69
CA VAL A 291 -14.79 4.69 2.24
C VAL A 291 -15.59 5.69 3.07
N GLU A 292 -16.89 5.88 2.78
CA GLU A 292 -17.77 6.69 3.66
C GLU A 292 -18.05 6.01 5.01
N ALA A 293 -18.02 4.68 5.09
CA ALA A 293 -18.22 3.96 6.36
C ALA A 293 -17.00 4.05 7.29
N ALA A 294 -15.81 4.34 6.78
CA ALA A 294 -14.58 4.40 7.58
C ALA A 294 -14.38 5.73 8.32
N SER A 295 -15.03 6.81 7.88
CA SER A 295 -14.91 8.14 8.50
C SER A 295 -15.85 8.36 9.69
N ALA A 296 -16.87 7.51 9.88
CA ALA A 296 -17.90 7.75 10.88
C ALA A 296 -17.73 6.95 12.19
N GLU A 297 -16.95 5.85 12.24
CA GLU A 297 -16.92 4.99 13.45
C GLU A 297 -15.56 4.46 13.91
N ASN A 298 -14.44 4.73 13.23
CA ASN A 298 -13.13 4.23 13.69
C ASN A 298 -12.29 5.34 14.36
N PRO A 299 -11.94 5.20 15.65
CA PRO A 299 -10.98 6.11 16.27
C PRO A 299 -9.61 5.98 15.60
N PRO A 300 -8.76 7.03 15.64
CA PRO A 300 -7.41 6.97 15.10
C PRO A 300 -6.65 5.78 15.70
N PRO A 301 -5.81 5.07 14.92
CA PRO A 301 -5.06 3.93 15.41
C PRO A 301 -4.23 4.36 16.64
N SER A 302 -4.61 3.86 17.81
CA SER A 302 -4.02 4.23 19.11
C SER A 302 -2.70 3.51 19.39
N THR A 303 -2.10 2.88 18.38
CA THR A 303 -0.82 2.17 18.51
C THR A 303 0.21 2.83 17.60
N PRO A 304 1.32 3.37 18.17
CA PRO A 304 2.40 3.90 17.35
C PRO A 304 3.05 2.75 16.56
N PRO A 305 3.43 2.97 15.29
CA PRO A 305 4.11 1.97 14.49
C PRO A 305 5.47 1.59 15.12
N PRO A 306 6.01 0.39 14.81
CA PRO A 306 7.32 -0.04 15.30
C PRO A 306 8.38 1.01 14.96
N GLN A 307 9.10 1.47 15.97
CA GLN A 307 10.12 2.51 15.84
C GLN A 307 11.32 1.97 15.07
N ILE A 308 11.61 2.56 13.92
CA ILE A 308 12.90 2.39 13.24
C ILE A 308 13.90 3.27 13.99
N SER A 309 15.03 2.69 14.38
CA SER A 309 16.06 3.41 15.13
C SER A 309 16.66 4.55 14.31
N VAL A 310 17.03 5.66 14.97
CA VAL A 310 17.72 6.80 14.33
C VAL A 310 19.02 6.34 13.65
N GLU A 311 19.62 5.26 14.14
CA GLU A 311 20.81 4.63 13.54
C GLU A 311 20.52 3.98 12.17
N GLU A 312 19.37 3.33 11.97
CA GLU A 312 19.01 2.71 10.68
C GLU A 312 18.71 3.75 9.60
N MET A 313 18.12 4.89 9.98
CA MET A 313 17.86 6.00 9.06
C MET A 313 19.15 6.75 8.66
N SER A 314 20.11 6.89 9.58
CA SER A 314 21.45 7.44 9.32
C SER A 314 22.29 6.54 8.40
N ALA A 315 22.17 5.21 8.57
CA ALA A 315 22.82 4.23 7.71
C ALA A 315 22.29 4.26 6.27
N ALA A 316 20.97 4.44 6.09
CA ALA A 316 20.34 4.56 4.77
C ALA A 316 20.75 5.85 4.02
N LEU A 317 20.95 6.96 4.76
CA LEU A 317 21.44 8.23 4.20
C LEU A 317 22.91 8.14 3.75
N SER A 318 23.75 7.48 4.56
CA SER A 318 25.17 7.27 4.23
C SER A 318 25.37 6.39 2.99
N ALA A 319 24.42 5.52 2.66
CA ALA A 319 24.46 4.66 1.48
C ALA A 319 24.11 5.37 0.16
N LEU A 320 23.52 6.58 0.21
CA LEU A 320 23.10 7.34 -0.97
C LEU A 320 24.14 8.37 -1.44
N GLU A 321 25.14 8.70 -0.61
CA GLU A 321 26.15 9.72 -0.93
C GLU A 321 27.47 9.16 -1.49
N GLY A 322 27.63 7.84 -1.60
CA GLY A 322 28.86 7.23 -2.11
C GLY A 322 28.64 6.12 -3.13
N GLY A 323 28.76 6.41 -4.43
CA GLY A 323 28.82 5.33 -5.44
C GLY A 323 28.65 5.76 -6.90
N ASP A 324 29.78 6.17 -7.49
CA ASP A 324 30.08 6.60 -8.86
C ASP A 324 29.45 5.83 -10.05
N THR A 325 29.30 6.59 -11.14
CA THR A 325 28.98 6.15 -12.49
C THR A 325 30.15 5.43 -13.18
N SER A 326 29.90 4.28 -13.86
CA SER A 326 30.51 3.86 -15.15
C SER A 326 30.78 2.34 -15.29
N THR A 327 30.52 1.85 -16.52
CA THR A 327 31.17 0.74 -17.28
C THR A 327 30.81 -0.73 -17.05
N THR A 328 29.97 -1.24 -17.97
CA THR A 328 30.02 -2.48 -18.81
C THR A 328 30.57 -3.83 -18.29
N PRO A 329 30.04 -4.96 -18.83
CA PRO A 329 30.14 -6.30 -18.23
C PRO A 329 31.44 -7.03 -18.58
N ARG A 330 32.00 -7.74 -17.59
CA ARG A 330 33.17 -8.60 -17.76
C ARG A 330 32.74 -10.07 -17.74
N GLU A 331 32.78 -10.71 -18.91
CA GLU A 331 32.85 -12.17 -19.07
C GLU A 331 34.08 -12.74 -18.35
N ILE A 332 34.02 -13.98 -17.80
CA ILE A 332 34.99 -15.10 -17.92
C ILE A 332 34.32 -16.41 -17.36
N PRO A 333 34.82 -17.66 -17.54
CA PRO A 333 34.83 -18.54 -18.72
C PRO A 333 34.10 -19.90 -18.55
N LYS A 334 34.00 -20.62 -19.68
CA LYS A 334 33.75 -22.06 -19.82
C LYS A 334 34.97 -22.91 -19.36
N ASN A 335 34.71 -24.04 -18.70
CA ASN A 335 35.47 -25.30 -18.80
C ASN A 335 34.53 -26.44 -18.34
N ALA A 336 34.03 -27.32 -19.22
CA ALA A 336 34.58 -28.64 -19.56
C ALA A 336 34.89 -29.51 -18.31
N GLY A 337 34.40 -30.74 -18.12
CA GLY A 337 33.61 -31.66 -18.95
C GLY A 337 33.50 -33.02 -18.23
N GLY A 338 32.74 -33.95 -18.82
CA GLY A 338 32.60 -35.35 -18.40
C GLY A 338 31.24 -35.64 -17.75
N GLY A 339 30.39 -36.57 -18.19
CA GLY A 339 30.55 -37.65 -19.16
C GLY A 339 29.75 -38.86 -18.65
N VAL A 340 28.61 -39.11 -19.30
CA VAL A 340 27.91 -40.41 -19.52
C VAL A 340 27.53 -41.29 -18.32
N GLY A 341 26.25 -41.69 -18.27
CA GLY A 341 25.77 -42.78 -17.40
C GLY A 341 24.27 -43.02 -17.56
N ASP A 342 23.91 -43.76 -18.61
CA ASP A 342 22.58 -44.28 -18.92
C ASP A 342 22.35 -45.61 -18.18
N TYR A 343 21.30 -45.71 -17.37
CA TYR A 343 20.69 -46.99 -16.97
C TYR A 343 19.24 -46.77 -16.54
N ALA A 344 18.34 -47.23 -17.42
CA ALA A 344 16.97 -47.56 -17.10
C ALA A 344 16.91 -48.90 -16.36
N THR A 345 16.00 -49.01 -15.38
CA THR A 345 15.26 -50.25 -15.06
C THR A 345 13.94 -49.91 -14.36
N ASP A 346 12.89 -50.54 -14.86
CA ASP A 346 11.52 -50.64 -14.37
C ASP A 346 11.43 -51.19 -12.92
N ASP A 347 10.39 -50.84 -12.14
CA ASP A 347 9.18 -51.67 -11.96
C ASP A 347 8.26 -51.19 -10.80
N ASP A 348 6.97 -51.46 -11.01
CA ASP A 348 5.87 -51.73 -10.08
C ASP A 348 5.27 -50.69 -9.09
N ASN A 349 4.13 -50.12 -9.52
CA ASN A 349 2.76 -50.41 -9.04
C ASN A 349 2.42 -50.21 -7.54
N LEU A 350 1.50 -49.27 -7.24
CA LEU A 350 0.25 -49.56 -6.48
C LEU A 350 -0.70 -48.34 -6.31
N HIS A 351 -1.98 -48.60 -6.64
CA HIS A 351 -3.22 -48.08 -6.04
C HIS A 351 -3.66 -46.61 -6.21
N THR A 352 -4.62 -46.46 -7.14
CA THR A 352 -5.78 -45.57 -7.01
C THR A 352 -6.60 -45.86 -5.75
N PRO A 353 -7.13 -44.82 -5.08
CA PRO A 353 -8.47 -44.90 -4.51
C PRO A 353 -9.37 -43.72 -4.92
N THR A 354 -10.44 -44.09 -5.61
CA THR A 354 -11.84 -43.70 -5.38
C THR A 354 -12.14 -42.31 -4.80
N SER A 355 -12.74 -41.48 -5.66
CA SER A 355 -13.72 -40.42 -5.40
C SER A 355 -14.24 -40.33 -3.95
N ARG A 356 -13.74 -39.34 -3.20
CA ARG A 356 -14.40 -38.85 -1.98
C ARG A 356 -15.18 -37.58 -2.35
N ALA A 357 -16.49 -37.60 -2.11
CA ALA A 357 -17.38 -36.48 -2.37
C ALA A 357 -16.81 -35.17 -1.81
N ALA A 358 -16.83 -34.11 -2.62
CA ALA A 358 -16.37 -32.78 -2.25
C ALA A 358 -17.11 -32.30 -1.00
N ALA A 359 -16.35 -31.99 0.06
CA ALA A 359 -16.90 -31.21 1.17
C ALA A 359 -17.30 -29.82 0.63
N PRO A 360 -18.43 -29.24 1.09
CA PRO A 360 -18.82 -27.91 0.67
C PRO A 360 -17.71 -26.92 1.00
N TYR A 361 -17.42 -26.06 0.03
CA TYR A 361 -16.52 -24.92 0.15
C TYR A 361 -16.91 -24.08 1.37
N VAL A 362 -15.95 -23.88 2.29
CA VAL A 362 -16.07 -22.92 3.38
C VAL A 362 -15.18 -21.74 2.98
N PRO A 363 -15.73 -20.53 2.79
CA PRO A 363 -14.95 -19.34 2.49
C PRO A 363 -13.87 -19.10 3.54
N TRP A 364 -12.73 -18.54 3.13
CA TRP A 364 -11.68 -18.09 4.03
C TRP A 364 -12.24 -17.06 5.00
N ARG A 365 -12.03 -17.31 6.30
CA ARG A 365 -12.45 -16.43 7.39
C ARG A 365 -11.36 -15.40 7.63
N THR A 366 -11.73 -14.12 7.69
CA THR A 366 -10.82 -13.05 8.13
C THR A 366 -10.44 -13.25 9.60
N THR A 367 -9.41 -12.56 10.09
CA THR A 367 -9.10 -12.54 11.52
C THR A 367 -10.28 -12.03 12.34
N GLU A 368 -11.02 -11.06 11.82
CA GLU A 368 -12.25 -10.53 12.41
C GLU A 368 -13.36 -11.58 12.46
N ASP A 369 -13.50 -12.42 11.42
CA ASP A 369 -14.48 -13.52 11.42
C ASP A 369 -14.15 -14.59 12.48
N VAL A 370 -12.85 -14.89 12.66
CA VAL A 370 -12.37 -15.84 13.67
C VAL A 370 -12.50 -15.27 15.09
N GLU A 371 -12.24 -13.97 15.26
CA GLU A 371 -12.39 -13.25 16.52
C GLU A 371 -13.86 -13.11 16.92
N ALA A 372 -14.74 -12.76 15.97
CA ALA A 372 -16.18 -12.67 16.21
C ALA A 372 -16.77 -14.03 16.55
N GLU A 373 -16.38 -15.08 15.84
CA GLU A 373 -16.80 -16.45 16.15
C GLU A 373 -16.24 -16.92 17.50
N GLY A 374 -14.96 -16.65 17.78
CA GLY A 374 -14.32 -16.96 19.06
C GLY A 374 -14.99 -16.24 20.23
N ALA A 375 -15.29 -14.95 20.09
CA ALA A 375 -16.01 -14.15 21.08
C ALA A 375 -17.44 -14.68 21.30
N THR A 376 -18.13 -15.09 20.23
CA THR A 376 -19.47 -15.67 20.30
C THR A 376 -19.44 -17.04 21.00
N GLN A 377 -18.43 -17.87 20.73
CA GLN A 377 -18.23 -19.17 21.39
C GLN A 377 -17.87 -19.00 22.87
N LEU A 378 -17.02 -18.02 23.22
CA LEU A 378 -16.68 -17.69 24.60
C LEU A 378 -17.90 -17.18 25.38
N THR A 379 -18.72 -16.31 24.76
CA THR A 379 -19.97 -15.82 25.36
C THR A 379 -20.97 -16.95 25.57
N ALA A 380 -21.09 -17.88 24.61
CA ALA A 380 -21.95 -19.05 24.75
C ALA A 380 -21.48 -20.00 25.86
N LEU A 381 -20.16 -20.16 26.04
CA LEU A 381 -19.57 -20.95 27.13
C LEU A 381 -19.72 -20.29 28.50
N ASP A 382 -19.68 -18.95 28.56
CA ASP A 382 -19.89 -18.16 29.78
C ASP A 382 -21.34 -18.28 30.26
N VAL A 383 -22.30 -18.11 29.35
CA VAL A 383 -23.73 -18.28 29.63
C VAL A 383 -24.08 -19.71 30.05
N ALA A 384 -23.34 -20.71 29.54
CA ALA A 384 -23.50 -22.11 29.92
C ALA A 384 -22.82 -22.46 31.26
N GLY A 385 -22.12 -21.52 31.92
CA GLY A 385 -21.38 -21.74 33.16
C GLY A 385 -20.17 -22.67 33.01
N ASN A 386 -19.75 -22.95 31.77
CA ASN A 386 -18.69 -23.90 31.43
C ASN A 386 -17.40 -23.20 30.97
N LEU A 387 -17.37 -21.87 31.00
CA LEU A 387 -16.17 -21.10 30.68
C LEU A 387 -15.18 -21.17 31.85
N THR A 388 -14.32 -22.17 31.82
CA THR A 388 -13.08 -22.18 32.62
C THR A 388 -12.00 -21.48 31.82
N LEU A 389 -12.09 -20.14 31.72
CA LEU A 389 -10.90 -19.34 31.45
C LEU A 389 -9.92 -19.68 32.56
N SER A 390 -8.89 -20.44 32.18
CA SER A 390 -7.87 -20.96 33.08
C SER A 390 -7.43 -19.86 34.06
N SER A 391 -7.04 -20.26 35.27
CA SER A 391 -6.50 -19.44 36.37
C SER A 391 -5.36 -18.47 35.98
N ASP A 392 -4.94 -18.50 34.74
CA ASP A 392 -3.84 -17.78 34.11
C ASP A 392 -4.27 -16.40 33.58
N TYR A 393 -5.57 -16.17 33.31
CA TYR A 393 -6.08 -14.90 32.75
C TYR A 393 -7.09 -14.20 33.66
N LYS A 394 -6.86 -14.24 34.98
CA LYS A 394 -7.73 -13.67 36.03
C LYS A 394 -8.13 -12.21 35.77
N PHE A 395 -7.27 -11.43 35.12
CA PHE A 395 -7.45 -9.98 34.97
C PHE A 395 -7.95 -9.56 33.58
N LEU A 396 -8.22 -10.49 32.66
CA LEU A 396 -8.55 -10.19 31.27
C LEU A 396 -9.82 -9.32 31.11
N TYR A 397 -10.77 -9.46 32.04
CA TYR A 397 -12.02 -8.69 32.07
C TYR A 397 -12.20 -7.88 33.36
N ALA A 398 -11.15 -7.74 34.17
CA ALA A 398 -11.22 -6.99 35.42
C ALA A 398 -11.28 -5.49 35.14
N LYS A 399 -12.20 -4.77 35.80
CA LYS A 399 -12.24 -3.30 35.78
C LYS A 399 -11.33 -2.75 36.87
N VAL A 400 -11.04 -1.45 36.80
CA VAL A 400 -10.18 -0.76 37.78
C VAL A 400 -10.69 -0.95 39.22
N GLU A 401 -12.01 -1.03 39.39
CA GLU A 401 -12.69 -1.21 40.67
C GLU A 401 -12.55 -2.64 41.24
N ASP A 402 -12.24 -3.62 40.40
CA ASP A 402 -12.10 -5.04 40.77
C ASP A 402 -10.66 -5.37 41.24
N LEU A 403 -9.72 -4.44 41.09
CA LEU A 403 -8.31 -4.61 41.44
C LEU A 403 -8.07 -4.27 42.92
N THR A 404 -7.51 -5.20 43.67
CA THR A 404 -7.08 -4.95 45.05
C THR A 404 -5.59 -4.69 45.12
N VAL A 405 -5.14 -4.06 46.21
CA VAL A 405 -3.70 -3.84 46.47
C VAL A 405 -2.93 -5.17 46.53
N GLY A 406 -3.59 -6.27 46.91
CA GLY A 406 -3.00 -7.62 46.92
C GLY A 406 -2.73 -8.19 45.53
N ASP A 407 -3.36 -7.68 44.48
CA ASP A 407 -3.20 -8.16 43.11
C ASP A 407 -2.00 -7.51 42.39
N VAL A 408 -1.48 -6.38 42.89
CA VAL A 408 -0.40 -5.59 42.27
C VAL A 408 0.86 -6.41 42.03
N ALA A 409 1.25 -7.26 42.98
CA ALA A 409 2.45 -8.09 42.86
C ALA A 409 2.34 -9.12 41.73
N ARG A 410 1.13 -9.68 41.53
CA ARG A 410 0.87 -10.64 40.46
C ARG A 410 0.76 -9.95 39.11
N LEU A 411 0.07 -8.82 39.04
CA LEU A 411 -0.04 -8.01 37.82
C LEU A 411 1.34 -7.60 37.28
N LEU A 412 2.24 -7.19 38.18
CA LEU A 412 3.61 -6.82 37.83
C LEU A 412 4.44 -8.03 37.36
N HIS A 413 4.21 -9.21 37.95
CA HIS A 413 4.89 -10.44 37.53
C HIS A 413 4.44 -10.85 36.13
N ASP A 414 3.13 -10.85 35.89
CA ASP A 414 2.53 -11.26 34.62
C ASP A 414 2.90 -10.27 33.50
N TYR A 415 2.89 -8.96 33.77
CA TYR A 415 3.37 -7.94 32.84
C TYR A 415 4.85 -8.13 32.45
N LYS A 416 5.72 -8.43 33.43
CA LYS A 416 7.15 -8.69 33.14
C LYS A 416 7.33 -9.94 32.29
N GLY A 417 6.56 -10.99 32.54
CA GLY A 417 6.55 -12.19 31.72
C GLY A 417 6.14 -11.89 30.28
N LEU A 418 5.05 -11.15 30.11
CA LEU A 418 4.55 -10.74 28.80
C LEU A 418 5.55 -9.86 28.05
N ALA A 419 6.15 -8.88 28.73
CA ALA A 419 7.16 -8.00 28.14
C ALA A 419 8.42 -8.77 27.72
N LEU A 420 8.90 -9.71 28.53
CA LEU A 420 10.03 -10.58 28.18
C LEU A 420 9.70 -11.50 26.99
N GLN A 421 8.48 -12.03 26.94
CA GLN A 421 8.04 -12.87 25.84
C GLN A 421 7.96 -12.06 24.54
N TYR A 422 7.38 -10.86 24.58
CA TYR A 422 7.35 -9.94 23.44
C TYR A 422 8.77 -9.53 23.00
N GLU A 423 9.66 -9.23 23.95
CA GLU A 423 11.05 -8.88 23.65
C GLU A 423 11.85 -10.06 23.09
N SER A 424 11.53 -11.29 23.51
CA SER A 424 12.12 -12.50 22.92
C SER A 424 11.62 -12.74 21.50
N LEU A 425 10.32 -12.54 21.25
CA LEU A 425 9.72 -12.66 19.92
C LEU A 425 10.16 -11.55 18.97
N SER A 426 10.42 -10.34 19.47
CA SER A 426 10.93 -9.23 18.66
C SER A 426 12.40 -9.39 18.29
N ARG A 427 13.17 -10.12 19.10
CA ARG A 427 14.61 -10.39 18.89
C ARG A 427 14.92 -11.70 18.16
N GLY A 428 13.93 -12.57 17.93
CA GLY A 428 14.03 -13.78 17.10
C GLY A 428 13.92 -15.08 17.89
#